data_AF-A0A9X9X540-F1
#
_entry.id   AF-A0A9X9X540-F1
#
_cell.length_a   1.000
_cell.length_b   1.000
_cell.length_c   1.000
_cell.angle_alpha   90.00
_cell.angle_beta   90.00
_cell.angle_gamma   90.00
#
_symmetry.space_group_name_H-M   'P 1'
#
loop_
_entity.id
_entity.type
_entity.pdbx_description
1 polymer ?
#
loop_
_entity_poly.entity_id
_entity_poly.type
_entity_poly.pdbx_seq_one_letter_code
_entity_poly.pdbx_strand_id
1 'polypeptide(L)'
;MANGSIRVQLGALTSEESARGEWDRLARRHADLLGAFRPQVVRFEREGQATLFRLRTGGFADVASAQAFCEQARARSVPCTVIR
;
A
#
# COMPACT_ATOMS: atom_id res chain seq x y z
N MET A 1 4.45 24.12 0.77
CA MET A 1 3.59 23.24 -0.05
C MET A 1 3.94 21.82 0.35
N ALA A 2 3.01 21.10 1.00
CA ALA A 2 3.29 19.73 1.39
C ALA A 2 3.27 18.87 0.11
N ASN A 3 4.45 18.53 -0.40
CA ASN A 3 4.61 17.53 -1.44
C ASN A 3 3.95 16.25 -0.91
N GLY A 4 2.77 15.90 -1.42
CA GLY A 4 2.04 14.67 -1.09
C GLY A 4 2.75 13.42 -1.60
N SER A 5 4.02 13.25 -1.26
CA SER A 5 4.88 12.11 -1.60
C SER A 5 4.75 10.97 -0.58
N ILE A 6 4.13 11.23 0.57
CA ILE A 6 3.90 10.24 1.61
C ILE A 6 2.91 9.19 1.09
N ARG A 7 3.40 7.96 1.09
CA ARG A 7 2.68 6.76 0.67
C ARG A 7 2.86 5.71 1.75
N VAL A 8 2.10 4.64 1.63
CA VAL A 8 2.27 3.44 2.44
C VAL A 8 2.38 2.25 1.50
N GLN A 9 3.23 1.30 1.87
CA GLN A 9 3.35 0.02 1.21
C GLN A 9 2.54 -0.99 2.00
N LEU A 10 1.56 -1.61 1.33
CA LEU A 10 0.69 -2.63 1.91
C LEU A 10 1.23 -4.05 1.70
N GLY A 11 2.07 -4.26 0.67
CA GLY A 11 2.65 -5.57 0.41
C GLY A 11 3.64 -5.57 -0.76
N ALA A 12 4.32 -6.70 -0.94
CA ALA A 12 5.13 -7.02 -2.10
C ALA A 12 4.76 -8.42 -2.59
N LEU A 13 4.36 -8.51 -3.85
CA LEU A 13 3.82 -9.73 -4.47
C LEU A 13 4.67 -10.11 -5.67
N THR A 14 4.52 -11.32 -6.18
CA THR A 14 5.36 -11.85 -7.29
C THR A 14 4.79 -11.53 -8.68
N SER A 15 3.54 -11.06 -8.76
CA SER A 15 2.90 -10.67 -10.02
C SER A 15 2.00 -9.44 -9.84
N GLU A 16 1.73 -8.72 -10.93
CA GLU A 16 0.81 -7.59 -10.93
C GLU A 16 -0.63 -8.02 -10.62
N GLU A 17 -1.05 -9.15 -11.17
CA GLU A 17 -2.38 -9.72 -10.96
C GLU A 17 -2.60 -10.07 -9.49
N SER A 18 -1.64 -10.73 -8.85
CA SER A 18 -1.71 -11.02 -7.42
C SER A 18 -1.79 -9.73 -6.61
N ALA A 19 -1.02 -8.70 -6.96
CA ALA A 19 -1.06 -7.40 -6.27
C ALA A 19 -2.41 -6.71 -6.37
N ARG A 20 -3.03 -6.74 -7.56
CA ARG A 20 -4.38 -6.19 -7.78
C ARG A 20 -5.45 -7.01 -7.05
N GLY A 21 -5.39 -8.34 -7.15
CA GLY A 21 -6.32 -9.23 -6.45
C GLY A 21 -6.25 -9.09 -4.94
N GLU A 22 -5.05 -8.91 -4.39
CA GLU A 22 -4.87 -8.65 -2.96
C GLU A 22 -5.45 -7.30 -2.55
N TRP A 23 -5.23 -6.24 -3.33
CA TRP A 23 -5.89 -4.95 -3.09
C TRP A 23 -7.41 -5.10 -3.07
N ASP A 24 -7.99 -5.74 -4.08
CA ASP A 24 -9.43 -5.89 -4.16
C ASP A 24 -10.00 -6.70 -2.98
N ARG A 25 -9.28 -7.73 -2.54
CA ARG A 25 -9.62 -8.51 -1.34
C ARG A 25 -9.62 -7.64 -0.09
N LEU A 26 -8.56 -6.84 0.10
CA LEU A 26 -8.42 -5.94 1.24
C LEU A 26 -9.45 -4.80 1.20
N ALA A 27 -9.65 -4.18 0.05
CA ALA A 27 -10.60 -3.09 -0.16
C ALA A 27 -12.05 -3.54 0.06
N ARG A 28 -12.41 -4.77 -0.32
CA ARG A 28 -13.72 -5.35 0.01
C ARG A 28 -13.90 -5.62 1.50
N ARG A 29 -12.87 -6.12 2.19
CA ARG A 29 -12.93 -6.45 3.63
C ARG A 29 -12.82 -5.23 4.53
N HIS A 30 -12.15 -4.18 4.08
CA HIS A 30 -11.81 -2.98 4.83
C HIS A 30 -12.16 -1.73 4.01
N ALA A 31 -13.37 -1.70 3.45
CA ALA A 31 -13.83 -0.62 2.58
C ALA A 31 -13.84 0.75 3.30
N ASP A 32 -14.03 0.75 4.61
CA ASP A 32 -13.95 1.93 5.47
C ASP A 32 -12.52 2.52 5.55
N LEU A 33 -11.50 1.67 5.48
CA LEU A 33 -10.09 2.08 5.53
C LEU A 33 -9.50 2.35 4.14
N LEU A 34 -9.81 1.49 3.16
CA LEU A 34 -9.17 1.49 1.84
C LEU A 34 -10.05 2.06 0.73
N GLY A 35 -11.36 2.21 0.94
CA GLY A 35 -12.30 2.64 -0.10
C GLY A 35 -12.08 4.08 -0.58
N ALA A 36 -11.57 4.94 0.30
CA ALA A 36 -11.18 6.31 -0.05
C ALA A 36 -9.87 6.37 -0.86
N PHE A 37 -9.11 5.29 -0.87
CA PHE A 37 -7.78 5.22 -1.47
C PHE A 37 -7.81 4.49 -2.81
N ARG A 38 -6.69 4.56 -3.54
CA ARG A 38 -6.49 3.84 -4.80
C ARG A 38 -5.24 2.96 -4.70
N PRO A 39 -5.26 1.76 -5.32
CA PRO A 39 -4.08 0.94 -5.40
C PRO A 39 -3.04 1.59 -6.31
N GLN A 40 -1.79 1.50 -5.90
CA GLN A 40 -0.64 1.79 -6.73
C GLN A 40 0.23 0.53 -6.76
N VAL A 41 0.24 -0.16 -7.89
CA VAL A 41 1.11 -1.31 -8.09
C VAL A 41 2.38 -0.84 -8.79
N VAL A 42 3.53 -1.03 -8.13
CA VAL A 42 4.83 -0.61 -8.66
C VAL A 42 5.68 -1.84 -8.89
N ARG A 43 6.09 -2.04 -10.14
CA ARG A 43 7.07 -3.07 -10.52
C ARG A 43 8.43 -2.69 -9.92
N PHE A 44 9.04 -3.65 -9.23
CA PHE A 44 10.33 -3.52 -8.56
C PHE A 44 11.21 -4.69 -8.99
N GLU A 45 12.22 -4.37 -9.79
CA GLU A 45 13.18 -5.32 -10.31
C GLU A 45 14.53 -5.08 -9.66
N ARG A 46 15.22 -6.17 -9.31
CA ARG A 46 16.61 -6.14 -8.86
C ARG A 46 17.38 -7.19 -9.62
N GLU A 47 18.58 -6.83 -10.04
CA GLU A 47 19.52 -7.74 -10.68
C GLU A 47 19.79 -8.94 -9.77
N GLY A 48 19.67 -10.16 -10.32
CA GLY A 48 19.81 -11.40 -9.57
C GLY A 48 18.64 -11.76 -8.63
N GLN A 49 17.53 -11.01 -8.65
CA GLN A 49 16.33 -11.31 -7.85
C GLN A 49 15.07 -11.40 -8.72
N ALA A 50 14.07 -12.12 -8.23
CA ALA A 50 12.76 -12.15 -8.88
C ALA A 50 12.13 -10.75 -8.91
N THR A 51 11.45 -10.42 -10.00
CA THR A 51 10.60 -9.22 -10.08
C THR A 51 9.53 -9.26 -9.00
N LEU A 52 9.42 -8.17 -8.25
CA LEU A 52 8.38 -7.98 -7.25
C LEU A 52 7.44 -6.86 -7.69
N PHE A 53 6.19 -6.96 -7.27
CA PHE A 53 5.12 -5.99 -7.49
C PHE A 53 4.69 -5.46 -6.15
N ARG A 54 5.10 -4.24 -5.84
CA ARG A 54 4.82 -3.60 -4.55
C ARG A 54 3.45 -2.96 -4.61
N LEU A 55 2.55 -3.41 -3.75
CA LEU A 55 1.25 -2.80 -3.55
C LEU A 55 1.40 -1.62 -2.58
N ARG A 56 1.02 -0.44 -3.05
CA ARG A 56 1.10 0.82 -2.31
C ARG A 56 -0.22 1.55 -2.37
N THR A 57 -0.39 2.50 -1.46
CA THR A 57 -1.41 3.54 -1.58
C THR A 57 -0.90 4.85 -0.97
N GLY A 58 -1.58 5.96 -1.23
CA GLY A 58 -1.07 7.28 -0.84
C GLY A 58 -2.08 8.40 -1.01
N GLY A 59 -1.56 9.63 -0.91
CA GLY A 59 -2.38 10.83 -0.78
C GLY A 59 -2.46 11.33 0.67
N PHE A 60 -1.55 10.88 1.54
CA PHE A 60 -1.47 11.37 2.92
C PHE A 60 -0.86 12.76 2.94
N ALA A 61 -1.44 13.65 3.77
CA ALA A 61 -0.95 15.01 3.95
C ALA A 61 0.41 15.05 4.66
N ASP A 62 0.63 14.14 5.62
CA ASP A 62 1.83 14.04 6.43
C ASP A 62 2.12 12.59 6.89
N VAL A 63 3.27 12.43 7.54
CA VAL A 63 3.71 11.14 8.08
C VAL A 63 2.79 10.65 9.20
N ALA A 64 2.25 11.55 10.02
CA ALA A 64 1.35 11.20 11.12
C ALA A 64 0.05 10.55 10.61
N SER A 65 -0.53 11.11 9.55
CA SER A 65 -1.71 10.57 8.87
C SER A 65 -1.43 9.19 8.28
N ALA A 66 -0.26 9.00 7.66
CA ALA A 66 0.16 7.70 7.12
C ALA A 66 0.43 6.67 8.23
N GLN A 67 0.99 7.09 9.36
CA GLN A 67 1.20 6.24 10.54
C GLN A 67 -0.14 5.80 11.14
N ALA A 68 -1.07 6.72 11.37
CA ALA A 68 -2.40 6.42 11.88
C ALA A 68 -3.17 5.46 10.95
N PHE A 69 -3.02 5.62 9.63
CA PHE A 69 -3.54 4.66 8.66
C PHE A 69 -2.88 3.28 8.83
N CYS A 70 -1.55 3.23 8.94
CA CYS A 70 -0.85 1.96 9.12
C CYS A 70 -1.18 1.26 10.45
N GLU A 71 -1.42 2.00 11.52
CA GLU A 71 -1.88 1.43 12.79
C GLU A 71 -3.25 0.76 12.65
N GLN A 72 -4.20 1.43 12.00
CA GLN A 72 -5.52 0.87 11.70
C GLN A 72 -5.43 -0.36 10.79
N ALA A 73 -4.55 -0.32 9.77
CA ALA A 73 -4.30 -1.45 8.89
C ALA A 73 -3.74 -2.65 9.67
N ARG A 74 -2.70 -2.43 10.50
CA ARG A 74 -2.06 -3.48 11.30
C ARG A 74 -3.01 -4.09 12.33
N ALA A 75 -3.89 -3.29 12.95
CA ALA A 75 -4.93 -3.78 13.85
C ALA A 75 -5.89 -4.78 13.16
N ARG A 76 -6.00 -4.71 11.83
CA ARG A 76 -6.81 -5.61 10.99
C ARG A 76 -5.97 -6.69 10.30
N SER A 77 -4.74 -6.91 10.77
CA SER A 77 -3.76 -7.84 10.20
C SER A 77 -3.39 -7.53 8.74
N VAL A 78 -3.52 -6.27 8.32
CA VAL A 78 -3.07 -5.80 7.01
C VAL A 78 -1.64 -5.28 7.15
N PRO A 79 -0.67 -5.75 6.35
CA PRO A 79 0.68 -5.21 6.38
C PRO A 79 0.65 -3.75 5.94
N CYS A 80 1.41 -2.89 6.63
CA CYS A 80 1.51 -1.49 6.25
C CYS A 80 2.84 -0.90 6.70
N THR A 81 3.53 -0.22 5.78
CA THR A 81 4.79 0.47 6.04
C THR A 81 4.76 1.85 5.39
N VAL A 82 4.98 2.90 6.18
CA VAL A 82 5.07 4.27 5.66
C VAL A 82 6.33 4.44 4.80
N ILE A 83 6.18 5.04 3.63
CA ILE A 83 7.25 5.32 2.66
C ILE A 83 7.14 6.78 2.19
N ARG A 84 8.29 7.39 1.87
CA ARG A 84 8.42 8.77 1.38
C ARG A 84 9.13 8.78 0.03
#